data_AF-S9WL70-F1
#
_entry.id   AF-S9WL70-F1
#
_cell.length_a   1.000
_cell.length_b   1.000
_cell.length_c   1.000
_cell.angle_alpha   90.00
_cell.angle_beta   90.00
_cell.angle_gamma   90.00
#
_symmetry.space_group_name_H-M   'P 1'
#
loop_
_entity.id
_entity.type
_entity.pdbx_description
1 polymer ?
#
loop_
_entity_poly.entity_id
_entity_poly.type
_entity_poly.pdbx_seq_one_letter_code
_entity_poly.pdbx_strand_id
1 'polypeptide(L)'
;MASYIVENPETVDYATKYCVKTTDGVSYQVPKEFFQLHQNLVRRKLTLNKQFDIPIDSKTMEHLVHLLEKIVILSAQAVEEEIKGTSNNQPKWMEGLNKKQLKFVHGCLGITSWEGKDVIPFYPNPQPEVGQVVWAKIVGVTDTQGTAHLLEYGRREGTIPNTEATRRRVRSMGRVFKVGKNEAVQVVRIDAAKGYIDLSKKQVTPTEAKNCEIKYKRGNEVRSVLCHVADTCELPATEVMEQIAYPLYEKEAGKDAFEWLYLINQLNQDGKTDEMEKILGPLNLSEKLTTTLLDVLKNAMRRKVVTILAEVELECYECDGVEVIREVLKSARRFAEKESPDIPVSFSIIGPPRYGLRARTDMKEEALLLFAKVIEKMKIEVAQKKGLMSVKVPPQITGDDGDKQGDENDKQDDDQDEDDD
;
A
#
# COMPACT_ATOMS: atom_id res chain seq x y z
N MET A 1 -23.65 2.77 -39.14
CA MET A 1 -23.93 4.16 -38.72
C MET A 1 -25.20 4.15 -37.88
N ALA A 2 -25.08 3.84 -36.59
CA ALA A 2 -26.20 4.00 -35.68
C ALA A 2 -26.28 5.49 -35.30
N SER A 3 -27.38 6.15 -35.60
CA SER A 3 -27.56 7.59 -35.38
C SER A 3 -27.74 7.87 -33.88
N TYR A 4 -26.62 8.02 -33.18
CA TYR A 4 -26.57 8.47 -31.80
C TYR A 4 -27.02 9.92 -31.63
N ILE A 5 -27.13 10.68 -32.71
CA ILE A 5 -27.58 12.07 -32.71
C ILE A 5 -29.09 12.11 -32.48
N VAL A 6 -29.53 13.01 -31.59
CA VAL A 6 -30.93 13.23 -31.26
C VAL A 6 -31.27 14.69 -31.54
N GLU A 7 -32.32 14.92 -32.34
CA GLU A 7 -32.82 16.28 -32.63
C GLU A 7 -33.69 16.83 -31.48
N ASN A 8 -34.39 15.95 -30.74
CA ASN A 8 -35.24 16.34 -29.62
C ASN A 8 -34.92 15.53 -28.34
N PRO A 9 -34.41 16.16 -27.26
CA PRO A 9 -33.98 15.45 -26.04
C PRO A 9 -35.12 14.73 -25.30
N GLU A 10 -36.39 15.09 -25.54
CA GLU A 10 -37.55 14.46 -24.89
C GLU A 10 -37.86 13.04 -25.40
N THR A 11 -37.30 12.63 -26.55
CA THR A 11 -37.53 11.30 -27.15
C THR A 11 -36.56 10.22 -26.62
N VAL A 12 -35.67 10.56 -25.69
CA VAL A 12 -34.64 9.66 -25.18
C VAL A 12 -35.18 8.80 -24.05
N ASP A 13 -34.97 7.48 -24.13
CA ASP A 13 -35.22 6.56 -23.01
C ASP A 13 -34.16 6.72 -21.91
N TYR A 14 -34.46 7.58 -20.93
CA TYR A 14 -33.61 7.84 -19.78
C TYR A 14 -33.47 6.66 -18.80
N ALA A 15 -34.22 5.57 -18.99
CA ALA A 15 -34.03 4.37 -18.18
C ALA A 15 -32.70 3.69 -18.54
N THR A 16 -32.42 3.55 -19.84
CA THR A 16 -31.28 2.78 -20.38
C THR A 16 -30.17 3.64 -20.98
N LYS A 17 -30.46 4.90 -21.32
CA LYS A 17 -29.53 5.82 -22.02
C LYS A 17 -29.42 7.18 -21.32
N TYR A 18 -28.37 7.92 -21.62
CA TYR A 18 -28.18 9.32 -21.27
C TYR A 18 -28.25 10.22 -22.50
N CYS A 19 -28.82 11.41 -22.32
CA CYS A 19 -28.74 12.49 -23.30
C CYS A 19 -27.60 13.43 -22.94
N VAL A 20 -26.62 13.51 -23.84
CA VAL A 20 -25.38 14.26 -23.69
C VAL A 20 -25.40 15.44 -24.65
N LYS A 21 -24.96 16.63 -24.22
CA LYS A 21 -24.71 17.78 -25.11
C LYS A 21 -23.22 17.98 -25.33
N THR A 22 -22.78 18.09 -26.58
CA THR A 22 -21.41 18.49 -26.92
C THR A 22 -21.23 20.01 -26.82
N THR A 23 -19.98 20.47 -26.81
CA THR A 23 -19.60 21.89 -26.86
C THR A 23 -20.21 22.62 -28.07
N ASP A 24 -20.37 21.91 -29.19
CA ASP A 24 -20.99 22.42 -30.43
C ASP A 24 -22.53 22.46 -30.39
N GLY A 25 -23.15 22.01 -29.29
CA GLY A 25 -24.60 22.04 -29.10
C GLY A 25 -25.36 20.83 -29.67
N VAL A 26 -24.65 19.81 -30.18
CA VAL A 26 -25.25 18.58 -30.70
C VAL A 26 -25.59 17.64 -29.55
N SER A 27 -26.77 17.01 -29.61
CA SER A 27 -27.24 16.08 -28.58
C SER A 27 -27.03 14.63 -28.98
N TYR A 28 -26.47 13.82 -28.10
CA TYR A 28 -26.16 12.40 -28.29
C TYR A 28 -26.89 11.51 -27.28
N GLN A 29 -27.46 10.37 -27.71
CA GLN A 29 -28.07 9.34 -26.86
C GLN A 29 -27.14 8.17 -26.57
N VAL A 30 -26.40 8.20 -25.47
CA VAL A 30 -25.36 7.19 -25.18
C VAL A 30 -25.83 6.19 -24.10
N PRO A 31 -25.64 4.86 -24.25
CA PRO A 31 -25.97 3.89 -23.20
C PRO A 31 -25.31 4.23 -21.86
N LYS A 32 -26.02 4.01 -20.75
CA LYS A 32 -25.48 4.31 -19.40
C LYS A 32 -24.22 3.50 -19.07
N GLU A 33 -24.09 2.32 -19.66
CA GLU A 33 -22.96 1.40 -19.50
C GLU A 33 -21.61 2.05 -19.87
N PHE A 34 -21.62 2.96 -20.85
CA PHE A 34 -20.40 3.61 -21.33
C PHE A 34 -19.78 4.59 -20.32
N PHE A 35 -20.51 4.98 -19.28
CA PHE A 35 -20.03 5.91 -18.25
C PHE A 35 -19.79 5.24 -16.89
N GLN A 36 -19.93 3.92 -16.78
CA GLN A 36 -19.77 3.19 -15.51
C GLN A 36 -18.37 3.33 -14.91
N LEU A 37 -17.34 3.56 -15.74
CA LEU A 37 -15.95 3.68 -15.31
C LEU A 37 -15.58 5.11 -14.87
N HIS A 38 -16.43 6.11 -15.14
CA HIS A 38 -16.13 7.51 -14.87
C HIS A 38 -16.54 7.91 -13.44
N GLN A 39 -15.58 8.00 -12.51
CA GLN A 39 -15.83 8.26 -11.09
C GLN A 39 -16.74 9.47 -10.78
N ASN A 40 -16.58 10.61 -11.48
CA ASN A 40 -17.42 11.79 -11.24
C ASN A 40 -18.87 11.65 -11.74
N LEU A 41 -19.11 10.88 -12.80
CA LEU A 41 -20.45 10.65 -13.37
C LEU A 41 -21.18 9.57 -12.57
N VAL A 42 -20.46 8.56 -12.08
CA VAL A 42 -20.96 7.56 -11.12
C VAL A 42 -21.37 8.22 -9.80
N ARG A 43 -20.53 9.13 -9.26
CA ARG A 43 -20.81 9.87 -8.01
C ARG A 43 -21.98 10.84 -8.11
N ARG A 44 -22.24 11.43 -9.29
CA ARG A 44 -23.43 12.27 -9.55
C ARG A 44 -24.74 11.48 -9.65
N LYS A 45 -24.69 10.15 -9.42
CA LYS A 45 -25.76 9.16 -9.52
C LYS A 45 -26.27 9.00 -10.94
N LEU A 46 -26.42 7.74 -11.34
CA LEU A 46 -26.93 7.27 -12.62
C LEU A 46 -28.44 7.58 -12.87
N THR A 47 -28.92 8.70 -12.32
CA THR A 47 -30.32 9.09 -12.17
C THR A 47 -30.61 10.48 -12.73
N LEU A 48 -29.77 10.98 -13.66
CA LEU A 48 -30.07 12.20 -14.40
C LEU A 48 -31.11 11.89 -15.48
N ASN A 49 -32.36 12.29 -15.26
CA ASN A 49 -33.44 12.28 -16.26
C ASN A 49 -33.43 13.56 -17.12
N LYS A 50 -32.26 14.22 -17.24
CA LYS A 50 -32.09 15.50 -17.93
C LYS A 50 -30.78 15.48 -18.71
N GLN A 51 -30.75 16.25 -19.79
CA GLN A 51 -29.56 16.48 -20.60
C GLN A 51 -28.44 17.14 -19.78
N PHE A 52 -27.19 16.72 -19.99
CA PHE A 52 -26.02 17.33 -19.36
C PHE A 52 -24.90 17.60 -20.38
N ASP A 53 -24.09 18.63 -20.10
CA ASP A 53 -23.02 19.08 -20.99
C ASP A 53 -21.72 18.30 -20.78
N ILE A 54 -21.06 17.94 -21.88
CA ILE A 54 -19.75 17.30 -21.90
C ILE A 54 -18.74 18.24 -22.56
N PRO A 55 -17.50 18.33 -22.05
CA PRO A 55 -16.46 19.18 -22.62
C PRO A 55 -15.81 18.54 -23.86
N ILE A 56 -16.57 18.09 -24.87
CA ILE A 56 -16.05 17.44 -26.08
C ILE A 56 -16.85 17.86 -27.32
N ASP A 57 -16.18 18.01 -28.45
CA ASP A 57 -16.74 18.39 -29.76
C ASP A 57 -17.41 17.20 -30.46
N SER A 58 -18.31 17.48 -31.42
CA SER A 58 -19.13 16.46 -32.10
C SER A 58 -18.30 15.39 -32.81
N LYS A 59 -17.24 15.78 -33.51
CA LYS A 59 -16.37 14.85 -34.27
C LYS A 59 -15.63 13.86 -33.36
N THR A 60 -15.19 14.34 -32.20
CA THR A 60 -14.48 13.55 -31.20
C THR A 60 -15.43 12.57 -30.50
N MET A 61 -16.68 13.00 -30.27
CA MET A 61 -17.71 12.17 -29.66
C MET A 61 -18.10 10.98 -30.54
N GLU A 62 -18.22 11.17 -31.86
CA GLU A 62 -18.52 10.08 -32.81
C GLU A 62 -17.47 8.96 -32.77
N HIS A 63 -16.18 9.32 -32.76
CA HIS A 63 -15.08 8.35 -32.67
C HIS A 63 -15.07 7.62 -31.32
N LEU A 64 -15.33 8.35 -30.23
CA LEU A 64 -15.39 7.78 -28.87
C LEU A 64 -16.54 6.78 -28.72
N VAL A 65 -17.72 7.09 -29.24
CA VAL A 65 -18.88 6.19 -29.20
C VAL A 65 -18.63 4.92 -30.00
N HIS A 66 -18.01 5.04 -31.18
CA HIS A 66 -17.67 3.88 -32.00
C HIS A 66 -16.66 2.94 -31.31
N LEU A 67 -15.69 3.50 -30.58
CA LEU A 67 -14.75 2.72 -29.78
C LEU A 67 -15.42 2.04 -28.60
N LEU A 68 -16.32 2.73 -27.90
CA LEU A 68 -17.07 2.16 -26.78
C LEU A 68 -18.01 1.03 -27.23
N GLU A 69 -18.65 1.14 -28.40
CA GLU A 69 -19.39 0.03 -29.01
C GLU A 69 -18.47 -1.18 -29.24
N LYS A 70 -17.29 -0.96 -29.81
CA LYS A 70 -16.30 -2.04 -30.04
C LYS A 70 -15.84 -2.70 -28.75
N ILE A 71 -15.58 -1.92 -27.70
CA ILE A 71 -15.17 -2.42 -26.37
C ILE A 71 -16.26 -3.27 -25.72
N VAL A 72 -17.54 -2.92 -25.91
CA VAL A 72 -18.67 -3.68 -25.35
C VAL A 72 -18.94 -4.97 -26.15
N ILE A 73 -18.68 -4.97 -27.46
CA ILE A 73 -18.96 -6.12 -28.35
C ILE A 73 -17.79 -7.11 -28.42
N LEU A 74 -16.55 -6.65 -28.30
CA LEU A 74 -15.32 -7.47 -28.43
C LEU A 74 -14.45 -7.28 -27.19
N SER A 75 -14.05 -8.39 -26.56
CA SER A 75 -13.07 -8.42 -25.47
C SER A 75 -11.83 -7.57 -25.78
N ALA A 76 -11.19 -7.02 -24.74
CA ALA A 76 -10.07 -6.06 -24.76
C ALA A 76 -8.97 -6.26 -25.84
N GLN A 77 -8.80 -7.47 -26.36
CA GLN A 77 -7.91 -7.83 -27.47
C GLN A 77 -8.20 -7.11 -28.80
N ALA A 78 -9.44 -6.75 -29.13
CA ALA A 78 -9.74 -6.07 -30.41
C ALA A 78 -9.31 -4.59 -30.42
N VAL A 79 -9.13 -3.99 -29.25
CA VAL A 79 -8.64 -2.60 -29.10
C VAL A 79 -7.13 -2.53 -29.35
N GLU A 80 -6.39 -3.63 -29.15
CA GLU A 80 -4.93 -3.69 -29.37
C GLU A 80 -4.54 -3.50 -30.84
N GLU A 81 -5.39 -3.88 -31.79
CA GLU A 81 -5.08 -3.76 -33.22
C GLU A 81 -5.15 -2.31 -33.74
N GLU A 82 -6.00 -1.46 -33.16
CA GLU A 82 -6.05 -0.01 -33.51
C GLU A 82 -4.95 0.81 -32.80
N ILE A 83 -4.36 0.28 -31.72
CA ILE A 83 -3.28 0.93 -30.94
C ILE A 83 -1.90 0.72 -31.60
N LYS A 84 -1.73 -0.34 -32.40
CA LYS A 84 -0.47 -0.61 -33.10
C LYS A 84 -0.28 0.34 -34.29
N GLY A 85 0.35 1.48 -34.06
CA GLY A 85 0.83 2.30 -35.19
C GLY A 85 1.19 3.76 -34.99
N THR A 86 1.42 4.26 -33.77
CA THR A 86 1.94 5.63 -33.59
C THR A 86 2.82 5.75 -32.35
N SER A 87 3.79 6.67 -32.39
CA SER A 87 5.01 6.71 -31.56
C SER A 87 4.81 6.89 -30.04
N ASN A 88 3.57 6.88 -29.54
CA ASN A 88 3.23 6.96 -28.12
C ASN A 88 2.01 6.10 -27.72
N ASN A 89 1.59 5.11 -28.53
CA ASN A 89 0.40 4.28 -28.29
C ASN A 89 -0.93 5.08 -28.12
N GLN A 90 -0.95 6.37 -28.47
CA GLN A 90 -2.15 7.19 -28.48
C GLN A 90 -2.80 7.18 -29.88
N PRO A 91 -4.13 7.09 -29.99
CA PRO A 91 -4.83 7.22 -31.27
C PRO A 91 -4.65 8.63 -31.84
N LYS A 92 -4.37 8.74 -33.14
CA LYS A 92 -4.10 10.01 -33.86
C LYS A 92 -5.16 11.09 -33.66
N TRP A 93 -6.42 10.71 -33.39
CA TRP A 93 -7.52 11.65 -33.17
C TRP A 93 -7.48 12.33 -31.79
N MET A 94 -6.69 11.82 -30.83
CA MET A 94 -6.58 12.40 -29.49
C MET A 94 -5.42 13.39 -29.33
N GLU A 95 -4.46 13.44 -30.25
CA GLU A 95 -3.25 14.28 -30.16
C GLU A 95 -3.57 15.79 -30.10
N GLY A 96 -4.76 16.21 -30.57
CA GLY A 96 -5.23 17.61 -30.56
C GLY A 96 -6.16 17.98 -29.39
N LEU A 97 -6.44 17.07 -28.45
CA LEU A 97 -7.43 17.30 -27.39
C LEU A 97 -6.85 18.10 -26.21
N ASN A 98 -7.63 19.03 -25.67
CA ASN A 98 -7.24 19.79 -24.48
C ASN A 98 -7.28 18.90 -23.21
N LYS A 99 -6.50 19.25 -22.17
CA LYS A 99 -6.36 18.47 -20.91
C LYS A 99 -7.70 18.08 -20.26
N LYS A 100 -8.72 18.93 -20.32
CA LYS A 100 -10.07 18.64 -19.80
C LYS A 100 -10.82 17.60 -20.65
N GLN A 101 -10.66 17.65 -21.97
CA GLN A 101 -11.28 16.72 -22.91
C GLN A 101 -10.62 15.35 -22.78
N LEU A 102 -9.29 15.31 -22.69
CA LEU A 102 -8.52 14.10 -22.42
C LEU A 102 -8.99 13.44 -21.11
N LYS A 103 -9.04 14.17 -19.98
CA LYS A 103 -9.54 13.63 -18.71
C LYS A 103 -10.95 13.02 -18.81
N PHE A 104 -11.82 13.60 -19.64
CA PHE A 104 -13.17 13.07 -19.87
C PHE A 104 -13.14 11.76 -20.66
N VAL A 105 -12.43 11.74 -21.80
CA VAL A 105 -12.25 10.55 -22.64
C VAL A 105 -11.63 9.40 -21.84
N HIS A 106 -10.60 9.73 -21.07
CA HIS A 106 -9.92 8.87 -20.11
C HIS A 106 -10.90 8.24 -19.12
N GLY A 107 -11.73 9.05 -18.47
CA GLY A 107 -12.73 8.55 -17.52
C GLY A 107 -13.79 7.65 -18.15
N CYS A 108 -14.19 7.87 -19.41
CA CYS A 108 -15.17 7.03 -20.10
C CYS A 108 -14.59 5.67 -20.51
N LEU A 109 -13.35 5.66 -20.98
CA LEU A 109 -12.64 4.43 -21.34
C LEU A 109 -12.09 3.67 -20.12
N GLY A 110 -12.20 4.25 -18.92
CA GLY A 110 -11.59 3.71 -17.69
C GLY A 110 -10.07 3.80 -17.70
N ILE A 111 -9.50 4.65 -18.55
CA ILE A 111 -8.06 4.85 -18.71
C ILE A 111 -7.66 6.02 -17.83
N THR A 112 -6.94 5.79 -16.74
CA THR A 112 -6.49 6.87 -15.84
C THR A 112 -5.29 7.64 -16.40
N SER A 113 -4.53 7.02 -17.32
CA SER A 113 -3.37 7.59 -18.03
C SER A 113 -3.12 6.80 -19.33
N TRP A 114 -2.91 7.48 -20.46
CA TRP A 114 -2.68 6.85 -21.78
C TRP A 114 -1.22 6.48 -22.08
N GLU A 115 -0.29 6.71 -21.15
CA GLU A 115 1.11 6.31 -21.35
C GLU A 115 1.36 4.80 -21.10
N GLY A 116 0.33 4.01 -20.77
CA GLY A 116 0.55 2.65 -20.26
C GLY A 116 1.34 2.62 -18.94
N LYS A 117 1.62 3.78 -18.35
CA LYS A 117 2.25 3.97 -17.02
C LYS A 117 1.28 3.80 -15.86
N ASP A 118 0.27 2.94 -16.00
CA ASP A 118 -0.34 2.32 -14.82
C ASP A 118 0.63 1.34 -14.15
N VAL A 119 1.84 1.23 -14.70
CA VAL A 119 2.84 0.34 -14.18
C VAL A 119 4.24 0.93 -14.19
N ILE A 120 4.40 1.88 -13.29
CA ILE A 120 5.69 2.31 -12.76
C ILE A 120 6.38 1.06 -12.18
N PRO A 121 7.46 0.55 -12.79
CA PRO A 121 8.20 -0.56 -12.21
C PRO A 121 8.85 -0.09 -10.92
N PHE A 122 8.96 -1.00 -9.96
CA PHE A 122 9.56 -0.65 -8.66
C PHE A 122 11.09 -0.53 -8.81
N TYR A 123 11.64 -1.24 -9.79
CA TYR A 123 13.07 -1.40 -9.99
C TYR A 123 13.50 -0.78 -11.33
N PRO A 124 14.77 -0.33 -11.45
CA PRO A 124 15.32 0.17 -12.71
C PRO A 124 15.36 -0.91 -13.80
N ASN A 125 15.57 -2.18 -13.40
CA ASN A 125 15.61 -3.29 -14.33
C ASN A 125 14.19 -3.60 -14.85
N PRO A 126 13.98 -3.59 -16.18
CA PRO A 126 12.65 -3.80 -16.76
C PRO A 126 12.16 -5.26 -16.66
N GLN A 127 13.08 -6.20 -16.37
CA GLN A 127 12.78 -7.62 -16.24
C GLN A 127 13.30 -8.16 -14.91
N PRO A 128 12.59 -9.11 -14.29
CA PRO A 128 13.09 -9.81 -13.11
C PRO A 128 14.28 -10.70 -13.46
N GLU A 129 14.99 -11.17 -12.44
CA GLU A 129 16.06 -12.16 -12.61
C GLU A 129 15.52 -13.59 -12.48
N VAL A 130 16.22 -14.54 -13.12
CA VAL A 130 15.88 -15.97 -12.99
C VAL A 130 16.15 -16.42 -11.55
N GLY A 131 15.18 -17.12 -10.95
CA GLY A 131 15.21 -17.56 -9.55
C GLY A 131 14.65 -16.54 -8.56
N GLN A 132 14.31 -15.32 -9.00
CA GLN A 132 13.76 -14.29 -8.12
C GLN A 132 12.30 -14.59 -7.75
N VAL A 133 11.95 -14.39 -6.48
CA VAL A 133 10.55 -14.45 -6.00
C VAL A 133 9.91 -13.07 -6.12
N VAL A 134 8.78 -13.01 -6.81
CA VAL A 134 8.04 -11.78 -7.12
C VAL A 134 6.59 -11.90 -6.70
N TRP A 135 5.98 -10.76 -6.35
CA TRP A 135 4.57 -10.71 -5.99
C TRP A 135 3.69 -10.54 -7.24
N ALA A 136 2.81 -11.50 -7.52
CA ALA A 136 2.00 -11.52 -8.73
C ALA A 136 0.50 -11.63 -8.43
N LYS A 137 -0.31 -10.99 -9.27
CA LYS A 137 -1.79 -11.10 -9.23
C LYS A 137 -2.27 -12.08 -10.28
N ILE A 138 -3.07 -13.06 -9.89
CA ILE A 138 -3.69 -14.00 -10.83
C ILE A 138 -4.80 -13.28 -11.61
N VAL A 139 -4.69 -13.25 -12.93
CA VAL A 139 -5.65 -12.59 -13.82
C VAL A 139 -6.55 -13.60 -14.52
N GLY A 140 -5.98 -14.71 -14.96
CA GLY A 140 -6.70 -15.77 -15.65
C GLY A 140 -6.25 -17.13 -15.17
N VAL A 141 -7.17 -18.10 -15.17
CA VAL A 141 -6.85 -19.50 -14.90
C VAL A 141 -7.47 -20.34 -16.00
N THR A 142 -6.62 -21.04 -16.74
CA THR A 142 -7.00 -22.08 -17.70
C THR A 142 -6.68 -23.45 -17.10
N ASP A 143 -7.22 -24.53 -17.66
CA ASP A 143 -6.96 -25.89 -17.17
C ASP A 143 -5.47 -26.30 -17.27
N THR A 144 -4.73 -25.72 -18.22
CA THR A 144 -3.31 -26.03 -18.47
C THR A 144 -2.34 -25.06 -17.79
N GLN A 145 -2.71 -23.78 -17.69
CA GLN A 145 -1.84 -22.71 -17.18
C GLN A 145 -2.63 -21.62 -16.47
N GLY A 146 -2.00 -20.98 -15.48
CA GLY A 146 -2.46 -19.73 -14.88
C GLY A 146 -1.75 -18.54 -15.49
N THR A 147 -2.47 -17.47 -15.79
CA THR A 147 -1.90 -16.18 -16.23
C THR A 147 -1.86 -15.24 -15.04
N ALA A 148 -0.69 -14.67 -14.75
CA ALA A 148 -0.45 -13.77 -13.64
C ALA A 148 0.24 -12.49 -14.10
N HIS A 149 -0.05 -11.36 -13.45
CA HIS A 149 0.63 -10.08 -13.69
C HIS A 149 1.62 -9.82 -12.57
N LEU A 150 2.89 -9.58 -12.91
CA LEU A 150 3.94 -9.24 -11.96
C LEU A 150 3.76 -7.79 -11.49
N LEU A 151 3.36 -7.58 -10.24
CA LEU A 151 2.97 -6.24 -9.76
C LEU A 151 4.17 -5.29 -9.57
N GLU A 152 5.36 -5.83 -9.35
CA GLU A 152 6.62 -5.09 -9.18
C GLU A 152 7.23 -4.65 -10.53
N TYR A 153 6.98 -5.41 -11.60
CA TYR A 153 7.62 -5.28 -12.91
C TYR A 153 6.60 -4.93 -13.98
N GLY A 154 5.96 -3.78 -13.85
CA GLY A 154 5.21 -3.30 -15.01
C GLY A 154 3.92 -4.10 -15.32
N ARG A 155 3.41 -4.95 -14.40
CA ARG A 155 2.25 -5.85 -14.63
C ARG A 155 2.50 -6.74 -15.85
N ARG A 156 3.76 -7.03 -16.15
CA ARG A 156 4.13 -7.95 -17.21
C ARG A 156 3.46 -9.30 -16.97
N GLU A 157 2.98 -9.88 -18.05
CA GLU A 157 2.31 -11.17 -18.00
C GLU A 157 3.34 -12.27 -17.78
N GLY A 158 3.03 -13.17 -16.85
CA GLY A 158 3.76 -14.40 -16.62
C GLY A 158 2.80 -15.58 -16.59
N THR A 159 3.30 -16.72 -17.07
CA THR A 159 2.54 -17.97 -17.19
C THR A 159 3.01 -18.95 -16.13
N ILE A 160 2.07 -19.50 -15.38
CA ILE A 160 2.30 -20.56 -14.40
C ILE A 160 1.79 -21.86 -15.01
N PRO A 161 2.67 -22.74 -15.53
CA PRO A 161 2.24 -24.03 -16.03
C PRO A 161 1.76 -24.92 -14.88
N ASN A 162 0.85 -25.85 -15.19
CA ASN A 162 0.32 -26.80 -14.20
C ASN A 162 1.41 -27.63 -13.47
N THR A 163 2.55 -27.88 -14.12
CA THR A 163 3.71 -28.57 -13.55
C THR A 163 4.38 -27.79 -12.42
N GLU A 164 4.28 -26.47 -12.46
CA GLU A 164 4.91 -25.53 -11.52
C GLU A 164 3.90 -24.89 -10.54
N ALA A 165 2.62 -25.26 -10.63
CA ALA A 165 1.54 -24.73 -9.79
C ALA A 165 1.58 -25.27 -8.35
N THR A 166 1.84 -26.56 -8.16
CA THR A 166 1.82 -27.23 -6.85
C THR A 166 2.66 -28.50 -6.85
N ARG A 167 3.06 -28.96 -5.66
CA ARG A 167 3.79 -30.22 -5.48
C ARG A 167 2.88 -31.46 -5.60
N ARG A 168 1.58 -31.32 -5.32
CA ARG A 168 0.60 -32.43 -5.37
C ARG A 168 -0.20 -32.37 -6.66
N ARG A 169 -0.54 -33.51 -7.25
CA ARG A 169 -1.41 -33.56 -8.44
C ARG A 169 -2.79 -33.01 -8.09
N VAL A 170 -3.29 -32.06 -8.89
CA VAL A 170 -4.62 -31.46 -8.76
C VAL A 170 -5.44 -31.73 -10.01
N ARG A 171 -6.76 -31.92 -9.85
CA ARG A 171 -7.69 -32.15 -10.97
C ARG A 171 -7.96 -30.88 -11.79
N SER A 172 -7.96 -29.70 -11.14
CA SER A 172 -8.22 -28.41 -11.79
C SER A 172 -7.36 -27.31 -11.16
N MET A 173 -6.88 -26.40 -12.00
CA MET A 173 -6.10 -25.23 -11.61
C MET A 173 -6.91 -24.22 -10.79
N GLY A 174 -8.23 -24.15 -10.98
CA GLY A 174 -9.12 -23.24 -10.24
C GLY A 174 -9.22 -23.53 -8.73
N ARG A 175 -8.80 -24.73 -8.29
CA ARG A 175 -8.68 -25.04 -6.85
C ARG A 175 -7.39 -24.48 -6.25
N VAL A 176 -6.33 -24.34 -7.06
CA VAL A 176 -5.01 -23.85 -6.62
C VAL A 176 -4.92 -22.33 -6.71
N PHE A 177 -5.42 -21.77 -7.81
CA PHE A 177 -5.40 -20.34 -8.07
C PHE A 177 -6.82 -19.80 -8.14
N LYS A 178 -7.06 -18.72 -7.40
CA LYS A 178 -8.30 -17.96 -7.50
C LYS A 178 -8.01 -16.67 -8.24
N VAL A 179 -8.78 -16.42 -9.30
CA VAL A 179 -8.68 -15.18 -10.08
C VAL A 179 -8.85 -13.97 -9.17
N GLY A 180 -8.01 -12.96 -9.35
CA GLY A 180 -7.99 -11.72 -8.58
C GLY A 180 -7.16 -11.77 -7.30
N LYS A 181 -6.68 -12.95 -6.85
CA LYS A 181 -5.80 -13.05 -5.68
C LYS A 181 -4.34 -12.79 -6.02
N ASN A 182 -3.60 -12.29 -5.03
CA ASN A 182 -2.16 -12.13 -5.11
C ASN A 182 -1.45 -13.34 -4.50
N GLU A 183 -0.38 -13.78 -5.13
CA GLU A 183 0.41 -14.95 -4.74
C GLU A 183 1.91 -14.66 -4.96
N ALA A 184 2.76 -15.18 -4.10
CA ALA A 184 4.20 -15.18 -4.31
C ALA A 184 4.58 -16.28 -5.32
N VAL A 185 5.34 -15.92 -6.35
CA VAL A 185 5.77 -16.81 -7.41
C VAL A 185 7.24 -16.58 -7.74
N GLN A 186 7.96 -17.64 -8.07
CA GLN A 186 9.36 -17.59 -8.47
C GLN A 186 9.48 -17.58 -9.99
N VAL A 187 10.38 -16.77 -10.52
CA VAL A 187 10.70 -16.76 -11.95
C VAL A 187 11.60 -17.94 -12.30
N VAL A 188 11.15 -18.84 -13.17
CA VAL A 188 11.91 -20.04 -13.57
C VAL A 188 12.68 -19.79 -14.86
N ARG A 189 12.02 -19.20 -15.85
CA ARG A 189 12.61 -18.96 -17.16
C ARG A 189 12.08 -17.66 -17.74
N ILE A 190 12.96 -16.94 -18.41
CA ILE A 190 12.63 -15.72 -19.13
C ILE A 190 13.06 -15.91 -20.58
N ASP A 191 12.13 -15.74 -21.51
CA ASP A 191 12.42 -15.64 -22.94
C ASP A 191 12.40 -14.16 -23.34
N ALA A 192 13.58 -13.54 -23.38
CA ALA A 192 13.71 -12.11 -23.66
C ALA A 192 13.26 -11.73 -25.09
N ALA A 193 13.33 -12.67 -26.05
CA ALA A 193 12.96 -12.42 -27.43
C ALA A 193 11.44 -12.41 -27.64
N LYS A 194 10.73 -13.27 -26.90
CA LYS A 194 9.27 -13.40 -26.99
C LYS A 194 8.51 -12.69 -25.86
N GLY A 195 9.20 -12.27 -24.81
CA GLY A 195 8.61 -11.62 -23.63
C GLY A 195 7.90 -12.59 -22.68
N TYR A 196 8.05 -13.91 -22.85
CA TYR A 196 7.42 -14.90 -21.97
C TYR A 196 8.20 -15.05 -20.66
N ILE A 197 7.48 -15.10 -19.56
CA ILE A 197 8.02 -15.33 -18.21
C ILE A 197 7.32 -16.55 -17.64
N ASP A 198 8.06 -17.64 -17.47
CA ASP A 198 7.56 -18.83 -16.79
C ASP A 198 7.74 -18.68 -15.28
N LEU A 199 6.65 -18.88 -14.56
CA LEU A 199 6.54 -18.67 -13.13
C LEU A 199 6.25 -20.00 -12.41
N SER A 200 6.74 -20.13 -11.18
CA SER A 200 6.49 -21.28 -10.31
C SER A 200 6.02 -20.88 -8.93
N LYS A 201 4.93 -21.49 -8.48
CA LYS A 201 4.50 -21.43 -7.08
C LYS A 201 5.08 -22.58 -6.27
N LYS A 202 5.34 -23.72 -6.92
CA LYS A 202 5.81 -24.97 -6.30
C LYS A 202 7.16 -24.82 -5.59
N GLN A 203 8.04 -23.99 -6.15
CA GLN A 203 9.41 -23.81 -5.69
C GLN A 203 9.52 -22.81 -4.52
N VAL A 204 8.52 -21.95 -4.33
CA VAL A 204 8.50 -20.93 -3.26
C VAL A 204 8.27 -21.56 -1.88
N THR A 205 9.15 -21.25 -0.93
CA THR A 205 8.98 -21.63 0.48
C THR A 205 8.03 -20.68 1.21
N PRO A 206 7.35 -21.10 2.29
CA PRO A 206 6.46 -20.21 3.05
C PRO A 206 7.21 -19.02 3.67
N THR A 207 8.50 -19.18 3.98
CA THR A 207 9.38 -18.10 4.45
C THR A 207 9.66 -17.08 3.36
N GLU A 208 9.99 -17.52 2.15
CA GLU A 208 10.19 -16.62 0.99
C GLU A 208 8.90 -15.91 0.60
N ALA A 209 7.75 -16.61 0.67
CA ALA A 209 6.46 -16.00 0.39
C ALA A 209 6.15 -14.82 1.33
N LYS A 210 6.42 -14.99 2.64
CA LYS A 210 6.27 -13.91 3.63
C LYS A 210 7.24 -12.76 3.38
N ASN A 211 8.51 -13.06 3.07
CA ASN A 211 9.51 -12.04 2.78
C ASN A 211 9.17 -11.26 1.51
N CYS A 212 8.67 -11.95 0.47
CA CYS A 212 8.19 -11.34 -0.77
C CYS A 212 6.99 -10.41 -0.51
N GLU A 213 6.03 -10.83 0.32
CA GLU A 213 4.90 -9.98 0.70
C GLU A 213 5.37 -8.68 1.40
N ILE A 214 6.31 -8.80 2.34
CA ILE A 214 6.90 -7.64 3.05
C ILE A 214 7.62 -6.72 2.06
N LYS A 215 8.44 -7.29 1.17
CA LYS A 215 9.18 -6.54 0.15
C LYS A 215 8.23 -5.79 -0.79
N TYR A 216 7.16 -6.44 -1.24
CA TYR A 216 6.15 -5.82 -2.08
C TYR A 216 5.43 -4.68 -1.36
N LYS A 217 5.02 -4.87 -0.09
CA LYS A 217 4.37 -3.82 0.71
C LYS A 217 5.26 -2.59 0.84
N ARG A 218 6.54 -2.77 1.17
CA ARG A 218 7.54 -1.70 1.24
C ARG A 218 7.69 -0.97 -0.10
N GLY A 219 7.86 -1.70 -1.20
CA GLY A 219 7.98 -1.10 -2.54
C GLY A 219 6.71 -0.37 -2.98
N ASN A 220 5.53 -0.90 -2.65
CA ASN A 220 4.26 -0.27 -2.97
C ASN A 220 4.03 1.02 -2.15
N GLU A 221 4.51 1.06 -0.91
CA GLU A 221 4.50 2.27 -0.09
C GLU A 221 5.41 3.36 -0.69
N VAL A 222 6.63 3.00 -1.09
CA VAL A 222 7.54 3.90 -1.82
C VAL A 222 6.87 4.46 -3.07
N ARG A 223 6.29 3.59 -3.90
CA ARG A 223 5.55 4.01 -5.10
C ARG A 223 4.41 4.96 -4.75
N SER A 224 3.62 4.64 -3.72
CA SER A 224 2.49 5.47 -3.29
C SER A 224 2.95 6.87 -2.85
N VAL A 225 4.04 6.96 -2.08
CA VAL A 225 4.64 8.23 -1.66
C VAL A 225 5.09 9.04 -2.87
N LEU A 226 5.83 8.43 -3.78
CA LEU A 226 6.40 9.13 -4.94
C LEU A 226 5.33 9.51 -5.97
N CYS A 227 4.27 8.72 -6.13
CA CYS A 227 3.11 9.11 -6.93
C CYS A 227 2.43 10.35 -6.35
N HIS A 228 2.29 10.42 -5.02
CA HIS A 228 1.69 11.59 -4.37
C HIS A 228 2.56 12.85 -4.50
N VAL A 229 3.88 12.70 -4.41
CA VAL A 229 4.84 13.79 -4.69
C VAL A 229 4.73 14.24 -6.15
N ALA A 230 4.66 13.29 -7.09
CA ALA A 230 4.51 13.57 -8.52
C ALA A 230 3.21 14.34 -8.81
N ASP A 231 2.09 13.91 -8.24
CA ASP A 231 0.79 14.59 -8.37
C ASP A 231 0.83 16.02 -7.83
N THR A 232 1.54 16.24 -6.72
CA THR A 232 1.67 17.56 -6.08
C THR A 232 2.57 18.50 -6.88
N CYS A 233 3.60 17.96 -7.54
CA CYS A 233 4.52 18.71 -8.38
C CYS A 233 4.10 18.81 -9.85
N GLU A 234 2.96 18.20 -10.23
CA GLU A 234 2.48 18.09 -11.62
C GLU A 234 3.50 17.45 -12.58
N LEU A 235 4.32 16.53 -12.07
CA LEU A 235 5.31 15.79 -12.85
C LEU A 235 4.85 14.36 -13.12
N PRO A 236 5.31 13.71 -14.20
CA PRO A 236 4.98 12.31 -14.43
C PRO A 236 5.68 11.43 -13.37
N ALA A 237 4.92 10.51 -12.77
CA ALA A 237 5.40 9.70 -11.66
C ALA A 237 6.61 8.79 -11.99
N THR A 238 6.83 8.44 -13.27
CA THR A 238 8.04 7.72 -13.68
C THR A 238 9.31 8.55 -13.56
N GLU A 239 9.27 9.84 -13.92
CA GLU A 239 10.45 10.70 -13.80
C GLU A 239 10.83 10.87 -12.33
N VAL A 240 9.84 11.00 -11.45
CA VAL A 240 10.07 11.10 -10.00
C VAL A 240 10.69 9.81 -9.44
N MET A 241 10.27 8.64 -9.93
CA MET A 241 10.84 7.35 -9.54
C MET A 241 12.26 7.15 -10.07
N GLU A 242 12.54 7.58 -11.30
CA GLU A 242 13.88 7.57 -11.89
C GLU A 242 14.85 8.52 -11.17
N GLN A 243 14.37 9.68 -10.72
CA GLN A 243 15.19 10.65 -10.00
C GLN A 243 15.44 10.26 -8.54
N ILE A 244 14.48 9.59 -7.88
CA ILE A 244 14.53 9.32 -6.45
C ILE A 244 14.70 7.82 -6.16
N ALA A 245 13.77 6.97 -6.58
CA ALA A 245 13.75 5.57 -6.17
C ALA A 245 14.92 4.76 -6.76
N TYR A 246 15.19 4.88 -8.07
CA TYR A 246 16.20 4.04 -8.72
C TYR A 246 17.62 4.29 -8.23
N PRO A 247 18.08 5.54 -8.07
CA PRO A 247 19.41 5.80 -7.51
C PRO A 247 19.52 5.31 -6.06
N LEU A 248 18.42 5.33 -5.29
CA LEU A 248 18.42 4.79 -3.93
C LEU A 248 18.53 3.26 -3.90
N TYR A 249 17.94 2.56 -4.87
CA TYR A 249 18.11 1.11 -5.03
C TYR A 249 19.54 0.73 -5.47
N GLU A 250 20.21 1.56 -6.27
CA GLU A 250 21.56 1.29 -6.79
C GLU A 250 22.68 1.62 -5.79
N LYS A 251 22.41 2.48 -4.79
CA LYS A 251 23.42 2.93 -3.82
C LYS A 251 24.03 1.82 -2.97
N GLU A 252 23.21 0.90 -2.47
CA GLU A 252 23.68 -0.15 -1.57
C GLU A 252 22.97 -1.47 -1.86
N ALA A 253 23.76 -2.48 -2.24
CA ALA A 253 23.26 -3.81 -2.51
C ALA A 253 22.57 -4.39 -1.25
N GLY A 254 21.26 -4.62 -1.34
CA GLY A 254 20.47 -5.23 -0.28
C GLY A 254 19.64 -4.28 0.58
N LYS A 255 19.79 -2.95 0.44
CA LYS A 255 18.88 -1.98 1.06
C LYS A 255 17.81 -1.54 0.06
N ASP A 256 16.55 -1.66 0.47
CA ASP A 256 15.42 -1.18 -0.32
C ASP A 256 15.35 0.35 -0.29
N ALA A 257 14.84 0.98 -1.36
CA ALA A 257 14.56 2.43 -1.37
C ALA A 257 13.63 2.87 -0.21
N PHE A 258 12.79 1.96 0.28
CA PHE A 258 11.97 2.18 1.47
C PHE A 258 12.82 2.50 2.71
N GLU A 259 13.92 1.76 2.92
CA GLU A 259 14.78 1.96 4.10
C GLU A 259 15.52 3.29 4.03
N TRP A 260 15.92 3.72 2.82
CA TRP A 260 16.49 5.04 2.60
C TRP A 260 15.49 6.17 2.86
N LEU A 261 14.28 6.07 2.32
CA LEU A 261 13.24 7.08 2.54
C LEU A 261 12.80 7.14 4.00
N TYR A 262 12.75 5.98 4.67
CA TYR A 262 12.50 5.91 6.10
C TYR A 262 13.61 6.58 6.91
N LEU A 263 14.88 6.32 6.58
CA LEU A 263 16.03 6.98 7.19
C LEU A 263 16.00 8.50 6.97
N ILE A 264 15.69 8.96 5.75
CA ILE A 264 15.55 10.39 5.44
C ILE A 264 14.46 11.03 6.33
N ASN A 265 13.33 10.35 6.51
CA ASN A 265 12.27 10.85 7.39
C ASN A 265 12.72 10.90 8.86
N GLN A 266 13.48 9.89 9.32
CA GLN A 266 14.04 9.89 10.67
C GLN A 266 15.00 11.07 10.87
N LEU A 267 15.96 11.27 9.96
CA LEU A 267 16.93 12.36 10.02
C LEU A 267 16.26 13.74 9.99
N ASN A 268 15.19 13.89 9.19
CA ASN A 268 14.41 15.11 9.14
C ASN A 268 13.72 15.42 10.48
N GLN A 269 13.22 14.39 11.18
CA GLN A 269 12.62 14.54 12.51
C GLN A 269 13.67 14.83 13.60
N ASP A 270 14.88 14.27 13.47
CA ASP A 270 15.99 14.51 14.41
C ASP A 270 16.73 15.84 14.14
N GLY A 271 16.35 16.59 13.09
CA GLY A 271 16.98 17.86 12.72
C GLY A 271 18.40 17.71 12.13
N LYS A 272 18.78 16.52 11.68
CA LYS A 272 20.12 16.22 11.13
C LYS A 272 20.17 16.43 9.62
N THR A 273 20.15 17.69 9.19
CA THR A 273 20.17 18.09 7.77
C THR A 273 21.44 17.65 7.03
N ASP A 274 22.60 17.61 7.69
CA ASP A 274 23.88 17.29 7.04
C ASP A 274 23.97 15.83 6.53
N GLU A 275 23.36 14.88 7.26
CA GLU A 275 23.32 13.47 6.84
C GLU A 275 22.28 13.23 5.75
N MET A 276 21.19 13.98 5.78
CA MET A 276 20.17 13.98 4.74
C MET A 276 20.71 14.53 3.42
N GLU A 277 21.47 15.64 3.46
CA GLU A 277 22.11 16.21 2.28
C GLU A 277 23.15 15.28 1.65
N LYS A 278 23.83 14.42 2.43
CA LYS A 278 24.70 13.39 1.86
C LYS A 278 23.92 12.35 1.05
N ILE A 279 22.69 12.04 1.46
CA ILE A 279 21.84 11.07 0.76
C ILE A 279 21.17 11.71 -0.45
N LEU A 280 20.63 12.92 -0.32
CA LEU A 280 19.89 13.60 -1.39
C LEU A 280 20.76 14.43 -2.34
N GLY A 281 21.93 14.89 -1.88
CA GLY A 281 22.88 15.68 -2.64
C GLY A 281 23.25 15.10 -4.02
N PRO A 282 23.59 13.80 -4.15
CA PRO A 282 23.90 13.22 -5.46
C PRO A 282 22.68 13.13 -6.40
N LEU A 283 21.45 13.32 -5.92
CA LEU A 283 20.23 13.22 -6.73
C LEU A 283 19.89 14.53 -7.46
N ASN A 284 20.52 15.66 -7.13
CA ASN A 284 20.30 16.97 -7.75
C ASN A 284 18.80 17.33 -7.92
N LEU A 285 18.00 17.06 -6.89
CA LEU A 285 16.56 17.30 -6.92
C LEU A 285 16.25 18.80 -6.84
N SER A 286 15.14 19.22 -7.48
CA SER A 286 14.66 20.60 -7.34
C SER A 286 14.21 20.88 -5.90
N GLU A 287 14.42 22.10 -5.41
CA GLU A 287 14.02 22.49 -4.03
C GLU A 287 12.52 22.26 -3.75
N LYS A 288 11.68 22.44 -4.79
CA LYS A 288 10.24 22.15 -4.71
C LYS A 288 9.95 20.66 -4.53
N LEU A 289 10.68 19.79 -5.23
CA LEU A 289 10.55 18.34 -5.09
C LEU A 289 11.04 17.87 -3.72
N THR A 290 12.13 18.42 -3.21
CA THR A 290 12.69 18.03 -1.90
C THR A 290 11.75 18.42 -0.76
N THR A 291 11.22 19.64 -0.77
CA THR A 291 10.29 20.10 0.29
C THR A 291 8.99 19.31 0.29
N THR A 292 8.38 19.10 -0.88
CA THR A 292 7.17 18.26 -1.00
C THR A 292 7.42 16.82 -0.60
N LEU A 293 8.55 16.22 -0.99
CA LEU A 293 8.93 14.88 -0.56
C LEU A 293 8.98 14.76 0.96
N LEU A 294 9.64 15.70 1.65
CA LEU A 294 9.73 15.69 3.10
C LEU A 294 8.37 15.79 3.80
N ASP A 295 7.49 16.64 3.29
CA ASP A 295 6.15 16.81 3.87
C ASP A 295 5.27 15.58 3.64
N VAL A 296 5.40 14.92 2.49
CA VAL A 296 4.72 13.63 2.25
C VAL A 296 5.30 12.53 3.15
N LEU A 297 6.62 12.46 3.30
CA LEU A 297 7.29 11.44 4.13
C LEU A 297 6.88 11.52 5.59
N LYS A 298 6.73 12.72 6.16
CA LYS A 298 6.22 12.92 7.54
C LYS A 298 4.86 12.27 7.75
N ASN A 299 3.98 12.34 6.75
CA ASN A 299 2.62 11.82 6.84
C ASN A 299 2.53 10.34 6.51
N ALA A 300 3.29 9.88 5.51
CA ALA A 300 3.24 8.52 5.01
C ALA A 300 4.04 7.54 5.88
N MET A 301 5.31 7.86 6.20
CA MET A 301 6.23 6.93 6.85
C MET A 301 6.37 7.24 8.35
N ARG A 302 5.29 7.06 9.12
CA ARG A 302 5.34 7.35 10.56
C ARG A 302 6.30 6.40 11.28
N ARG A 303 7.09 6.93 12.21
CA ARG A 303 7.90 6.10 13.11
C ARG A 303 6.98 5.14 13.86
N LYS A 304 7.35 3.85 13.88
CA LYS A 304 6.60 2.85 14.61
C LYS A 304 6.74 3.12 16.11
N VAL A 305 5.69 3.66 16.71
CA VAL A 305 5.59 3.80 18.16
C VAL A 305 5.52 2.40 18.76
N VAL A 306 6.32 2.15 19.78
CA VAL A 306 6.37 0.87 20.46
C VAL A 306 6.01 1.05 21.92
N THR A 307 5.38 0.03 22.49
CA THR A 307 5.01 0.03 23.90
C THR A 307 6.10 -0.70 24.67
N ILE A 308 6.70 -0.03 25.65
CA ILE A 308 7.64 -0.65 26.59
C ILE A 308 6.88 -0.97 27.85
N LEU A 309 7.05 -2.20 28.32
CA LEU A 309 6.41 -2.73 29.52
C LEU A 309 7.48 -3.22 30.50
N ALA A 310 7.30 -2.88 31.77
CA ALA A 310 8.10 -3.43 32.87
C ALA A 310 7.17 -3.77 34.04
N GLU A 311 7.48 -4.83 34.77
CA GLU A 311 6.70 -5.24 35.94
C GLU A 311 7.59 -5.27 37.18
N VAL A 312 7.09 -4.61 38.23
CA VAL A 312 7.76 -4.49 39.51
C VAL A 312 6.84 -4.96 40.62
N GLU A 313 7.39 -5.72 41.56
CA GLU A 313 6.74 -6.05 42.81
C GLU A 313 7.21 -5.10 43.89
N LEU A 314 6.26 -4.47 44.57
CA LEU A 314 6.50 -3.53 45.67
C LEU A 314 5.80 -4.05 46.92
N GLU A 315 6.57 -4.27 47.97
CA GLU A 315 6.08 -4.72 49.27
C GLU A 315 6.48 -3.69 50.34
N CYS A 316 5.53 -3.32 51.20
CA CYS A 316 5.80 -2.48 52.35
C CYS A 316 4.97 -3.00 53.53
N TYR A 317 5.65 -3.34 54.63
CA TYR A 317 5.05 -3.98 55.81
C TYR A 317 4.73 -2.98 56.93
N GLU A 318 4.94 -1.68 56.71
CA GLU A 318 4.62 -0.62 57.66
C GLU A 318 3.12 -0.30 57.65
N CYS A 319 2.59 0.24 58.76
CA CYS A 319 1.16 0.54 58.93
C CYS A 319 0.60 1.46 57.83
N ASP A 320 1.44 2.35 57.26
CA ASP A 320 1.09 3.27 56.16
C ASP A 320 1.63 2.80 54.79
N GLY A 321 1.81 1.49 54.60
CA GLY A 321 2.47 0.93 53.41
C GLY A 321 1.82 1.32 52.07
N VAL A 322 0.49 1.48 52.03
CA VAL A 322 -0.22 1.92 50.80
C VAL A 322 0.09 3.39 50.46
N GLU A 323 0.22 4.25 51.46
CA GLU A 323 0.60 5.67 51.29
C GLU A 323 2.03 5.76 50.75
N VAL A 324 2.94 4.97 51.35
CA VAL A 324 4.34 4.85 50.94
C VAL A 324 4.47 4.45 49.47
N ILE A 325 3.76 3.40 49.03
CA ILE A 325 3.78 2.93 47.65
C ILE A 325 3.20 3.99 46.70
N ARG A 326 2.11 4.65 47.09
CA ARG A 326 1.49 5.72 46.28
C ARG A 326 2.43 6.91 46.10
N GLU A 327 3.16 7.29 47.13
CA GLU A 327 4.15 8.37 47.06
C GLU A 327 5.32 8.00 46.15
N VAL A 328 5.86 6.77 46.26
CA VAL A 328 6.94 6.26 45.40
C VAL A 328 6.53 6.27 43.92
N LEU A 329 5.31 5.82 43.60
CA LEU A 329 4.84 5.83 42.22
C LEU A 329 4.65 7.26 41.69
N LYS A 330 4.21 8.20 42.53
CA LYS A 330 4.08 9.62 42.16
C LYS A 330 5.44 10.30 41.96
N SER A 331 6.43 10.03 42.80
CA SER A 331 7.81 10.55 42.64
C SER A 331 8.49 9.96 41.42
N ALA A 332 8.31 8.66 41.16
CA ALA A 332 8.78 8.00 39.95
C ALA A 332 8.18 8.61 38.69
N ARG A 333 6.87 8.88 38.67
CA ARG A 333 6.21 9.56 37.55
C ARG A 333 6.75 10.97 37.31
N ARG A 334 6.90 11.77 38.36
CA ARG A 334 7.47 13.14 38.25
C ARG A 334 8.92 13.13 37.78
N PHE A 335 9.65 12.06 38.06
CA PHE A 335 11.02 11.91 37.58
C PHE A 335 11.04 11.60 36.09
N ALA A 336 10.19 10.68 35.64
CA ALA A 336 10.02 10.36 34.23
C ALA A 336 9.59 11.57 33.40
N GLU A 337 8.69 12.43 33.91
CA GLU A 337 8.23 13.66 33.24
C GLU A 337 9.30 14.77 33.19
N LYS A 338 10.35 14.72 34.02
CA LYS A 338 11.41 15.75 34.08
C LYS A 338 12.63 15.41 33.25
N GLU A 339 12.80 14.15 32.88
CA GLU A 339 13.97 13.69 32.16
C GLU A 339 13.72 13.79 30.65
N SER A 340 14.63 14.42 29.91
CA SER A 340 14.56 14.49 28.45
C SER A 340 15.09 13.18 27.87
N PRO A 341 14.32 12.48 27.01
CA PRO A 341 13.11 12.91 26.28
C PRO A 341 11.81 12.75 27.08
N ASP A 342 10.82 13.62 26.82
CA ASP A 342 9.49 13.60 27.43
C ASP A 342 8.69 12.35 26.98
N ILE A 343 8.96 11.22 27.63
CA ILE A 343 8.30 9.95 27.38
C ILE A 343 7.22 9.78 28.46
N PRO A 344 5.94 9.80 28.10
CA PRO A 344 4.87 9.65 29.08
C PRO A 344 4.85 8.22 29.63
N VAL A 345 5.33 8.06 30.86
CA VAL A 345 5.28 6.79 31.59
C VAL A 345 3.98 6.70 32.38
N SER A 346 3.14 5.74 32.00
CA SER A 346 1.94 5.38 32.73
C SER A 346 2.21 4.25 33.72
N PHE A 347 1.72 4.40 34.95
CA PHE A 347 1.82 3.39 36.00
C PHE A 347 0.44 2.78 36.21
N SER A 348 0.36 1.46 36.16
CA SER A 348 -0.87 0.68 36.28
C SER A 348 -0.72 -0.35 37.39
N ILE A 349 -1.83 -0.67 38.05
CA ILE A 349 -1.90 -1.71 39.08
C ILE A 349 -2.42 -2.97 38.39
N ILE A 350 -1.60 -4.02 38.37
CA ILE A 350 -2.03 -5.33 37.84
C ILE A 350 -2.78 -6.08 38.94
N GLY A 351 -2.22 -6.08 40.15
CA GLY A 351 -2.82 -6.61 41.37
C GLY A 351 -1.77 -6.69 42.47
N PRO A 352 -2.07 -6.46 43.75
CA PRO A 352 -1.06 -6.48 44.82
C PRO A 352 -0.32 -7.84 44.86
N PRO A 353 1.03 -7.89 44.99
CA PRO A 353 2.01 -6.79 45.09
C PRO A 353 2.61 -6.30 43.75
N ARG A 354 2.02 -6.64 42.60
CA ARG A 354 2.50 -6.35 41.23
C ARG A 354 1.97 -5.04 40.63
N TYR A 355 2.91 -4.25 40.10
CA TYR A 355 2.67 -2.98 39.44
C TYR A 355 3.32 -2.98 38.05
N GLY A 356 2.59 -2.51 37.05
CA GLY A 356 3.03 -2.44 35.66
C GLY A 356 3.38 -1.01 35.25
N LEU A 357 4.57 -0.81 34.68
CA LEU A 357 5.00 0.42 34.05
C LEU A 357 4.85 0.27 32.54
N ARG A 358 4.20 1.24 31.90
CA ARG A 358 3.95 1.24 30.47
C ARG A 358 4.26 2.61 29.87
N ALA A 359 5.04 2.64 28.80
CA ALA A 359 5.27 3.85 28.02
C ALA A 359 5.12 3.57 26.53
N ARG A 360 4.60 4.56 25.80
CA ARG A 360 4.51 4.54 24.33
C ARG A 360 5.53 5.53 23.79
N THR A 361 6.49 5.03 23.02
CA THR A 361 7.61 5.85 22.51
C THR A 361 8.09 5.32 21.16
N ASP A 362 8.58 6.20 20.31
CA ASP A 362 9.27 5.90 19.07
C ASP A 362 10.77 5.62 19.28
N MET A 363 11.34 6.13 20.38
CA MET A 363 12.76 6.01 20.72
C MET A 363 13.00 4.83 21.66
N LYS A 364 13.30 3.66 21.07
CA LYS A 364 13.45 2.40 21.80
C LYS A 364 14.58 2.42 22.83
N GLU A 365 15.78 2.84 22.41
CA GLU A 365 17.00 2.73 23.23
C GLU A 365 16.98 3.71 24.40
N GLU A 366 16.62 4.96 24.14
CA GLU A 366 16.52 6.01 25.15
C GLU A 366 15.45 5.68 26.19
N ALA A 367 14.33 5.10 25.76
CA ALA A 367 13.29 4.67 26.66
C ALA A 367 13.70 3.48 27.55
N LEU A 368 14.48 2.52 27.04
CA LEU A 368 15.03 1.45 27.88
C LEU A 368 15.96 2.01 28.97
N LEU A 369 16.81 2.99 28.62
CA LEU A 369 17.67 3.69 29.58
C LEU A 369 16.85 4.48 30.62
N LEU A 370 15.80 5.18 30.19
CA LEU A 370 14.91 5.91 31.08
C LEU A 370 14.23 4.95 32.08
N PHE A 371 13.69 3.82 31.60
CA PHE A 371 13.09 2.81 32.48
C PHE A 371 14.09 2.24 33.49
N ALA A 372 15.33 1.99 33.07
CA ALA A 372 16.38 1.52 33.98
C ALA A 372 16.64 2.55 35.10
N LYS A 373 16.79 3.83 34.76
CA LYS A 373 16.97 4.93 35.74
C LYS A 373 15.77 5.08 36.68
N VAL A 374 14.54 5.00 36.15
CA VAL A 374 13.31 5.07 36.95
C VAL A 374 13.25 3.92 37.95
N ILE A 375 13.57 2.70 37.52
CA ILE A 375 13.60 1.51 38.38
C ILE A 375 14.67 1.64 39.47
N GLU A 376 15.86 2.12 39.14
CA GLU A 376 16.92 2.38 40.14
C GLU A 376 16.49 3.41 41.19
N LYS A 377 15.88 4.51 40.75
CA LYS A 377 15.36 5.53 41.66
C LYS A 377 14.26 4.99 42.56
N MET A 378 13.34 4.20 42.01
CA MET A 378 12.31 3.52 42.79
C MET A 378 12.91 2.60 43.85
N LYS A 379 13.96 1.83 43.52
CA LYS A 379 14.64 0.98 44.51
C LYS A 379 15.20 1.80 45.68
N ILE A 380 15.80 2.96 45.40
CA ILE A 380 16.36 3.85 46.44
C ILE A 380 15.23 4.41 47.33
N GLU A 381 14.15 4.93 46.74
CA GLU A 381 13.04 5.52 47.51
C GLU A 381 12.26 4.48 48.33
N VAL A 382 12.10 3.28 47.80
CA VAL A 382 11.46 2.16 48.51
C VAL A 382 12.33 1.70 49.68
N ALA A 383 13.64 1.58 49.49
CA ALA A 383 14.58 1.21 50.56
C ALA A 383 14.61 2.25 51.69
N GLN A 384 14.56 3.55 51.37
CA GLN A 384 14.48 4.63 52.37
C GLN A 384 13.22 4.52 53.25
N LYS A 385 12.12 4.02 52.69
CA LYS A 385 10.84 3.85 53.37
C LYS A 385 10.62 2.44 53.91
N LYS A 386 11.69 1.64 54.06
CA LYS A 386 11.66 0.25 54.56
C LYS A 386 10.76 -0.72 53.76
N GLY A 387 10.53 -0.44 52.48
CA GLY A 387 9.88 -1.38 51.57
C GLY A 387 10.89 -2.30 50.87
N LEU A 388 10.38 -3.39 50.29
CA LEU A 388 11.13 -4.28 49.41
C LEU A 388 10.64 -4.09 47.97
N MET A 389 11.57 -4.01 47.02
CA MET A 389 11.25 -3.94 45.58
C MET A 389 11.97 -5.07 44.83
N SER A 390 11.22 -5.85 44.05
CA SER A 390 11.77 -6.84 43.13
C SER A 390 11.28 -6.59 41.71
N VAL A 391 12.14 -6.82 40.70
CA VAL A 391 11.76 -6.65 39.29
C VAL A 391 11.42 -8.04 38.75
N LYS A 392 10.17 -8.26 38.34
CA LYS A 392 9.74 -9.53 37.75
C LYS A 392 10.01 -9.57 36.26
N VAL A 393 9.61 -8.50 35.57
CA VAL A 393 9.83 -8.35 34.13
C VAL A 393 10.67 -7.09 33.93
N PRO A 394 11.93 -7.21 33.46
CA PRO A 394 12.74 -6.04 33.13
C PRO A 394 12.07 -5.25 31.98
N PRO A 395 12.44 -3.99 31.75
CA PRO A 395 11.85 -3.21 30.66
C PRO A 395 12.06 -3.92 29.32
N GLN A 396 10.96 -4.37 28.73
CA GLN A 396 10.94 -5.09 27.47
C GLN A 396 10.02 -4.39 26.48
N ILE A 397 10.45 -4.39 25.23
CA ILE A 397 9.69 -3.85 24.12
C ILE A 397 8.60 -4.86 23.79
N THR A 398 7.35 -4.53 24.11
CA THR A 398 6.19 -5.35 23.76
C THR A 398 5.63 -4.84 22.43
N GLY A 399 5.39 -5.77 21.50
CA GLY A 399 4.77 -5.45 20.22
C GLY A 399 3.37 -4.84 20.41
N ASP A 400 2.93 -4.10 19.39
CA ASP A 400 1.65 -3.38 19.33
C ASP A 400 0.49 -4.19 19.93
N ASP A 401 -0.12 -3.66 21.01
CA ASP A 401 -1.39 -4.15 21.55
C ASP A 401 -2.46 -3.96 20.47
N GLY A 402 -2.68 -4.98 19.63
CA GLY A 402 -3.67 -4.92 18.56
C GLY A 402 -3.91 -6.16 17.72
N ASP A 403 -3.05 -7.18 17.73
CA ASP A 403 -3.27 -8.40 16.92
C ASP A 403 -2.88 -9.69 17.65
N LYS A 404 -3.92 -10.48 17.97
CA LYS A 404 -3.92 -11.95 18.10
C LYS A 404 -3.11 -12.57 19.23
N GLN A 405 -3.60 -12.38 20.46
CA GLN A 405 -3.31 -13.32 21.56
C GLN A 405 -4.59 -13.63 22.36
N GLY A 406 -5.65 -13.99 21.64
CA GLY A 406 -6.94 -14.34 22.25
C GLY A 406 -7.79 -15.36 21.47
N ASP A 407 -7.22 -16.09 20.51
CA ASP A 407 -8.03 -16.96 19.63
C ASP A 407 -7.34 -18.29 19.25
N GLU A 408 -6.42 -18.78 20.10
CA GLU A 408 -5.79 -20.11 19.93
C GLU A 408 -6.07 -21.09 21.07
N ASN A 409 -6.89 -20.74 22.07
CA ASN A 409 -7.23 -21.64 23.17
C ASN A 409 -8.65 -22.26 23.13
N ASP A 410 -9.51 -21.93 22.15
CA ASP A 410 -10.88 -22.46 22.06
C ASP A 410 -11.10 -23.43 20.88
N LYS A 411 -10.08 -24.22 20.48
CA LYS A 411 -10.21 -25.25 19.44
C LYS A 411 -9.66 -26.64 19.81
N GLN A 412 -9.62 -26.94 21.10
CA GLN A 412 -9.49 -28.30 21.60
C GLN A 412 -10.59 -28.49 22.63
N ASP A 413 -11.76 -28.93 22.17
CA ASP A 413 -12.77 -29.70 22.90
C ASP A 413 -14.05 -29.68 22.05
N ASP A 414 -14.10 -30.52 21.01
CA ASP A 414 -15.35 -30.94 20.33
C ASP A 414 -15.01 -32.07 19.33
N ASP A 415 -14.45 -33.17 19.83
CA ASP A 415 -14.37 -34.44 19.10
C ASP A 415 -14.33 -35.59 20.12
N GLN A 416 -15.40 -35.72 20.92
CA GLN A 416 -15.77 -36.98 21.57
C GLN A 416 -17.30 -37.17 21.53
N ASP A 417 -17.67 -38.33 21.00
CA ASP A 417 -18.92 -39.07 21.22
C ASP A 417 -20.13 -38.74 20.32
N GLU A 418 -20.16 -39.39 19.15
CA GLU A 418 -21.39 -39.99 18.61
C GLU A 418 -21.09 -41.43 18.15
N ASP A 419 -21.07 -42.34 19.12
CA ASP A 419 -21.52 -43.73 18.94
C ASP A 419 -22.94 -43.83 19.57
N ASP A 420 -23.76 -44.72 19.00
CA ASP A 420 -25.12 -45.15 19.37
C ASP A 420 -26.32 -44.38 18.76
N ASP A 421 -26.77 -44.79 17.56
CA ASP A 421 -27.92 -45.72 17.34
C ASP A 421 -28.27 -45.92 15.85
#